data_AF-A0ABD3MSF5-F1
#
_entry.id   AF-A0ABD3MSF5-F1
#
_cell.length_a   1.000
_cell.length_b   1.000
_cell.length_c   1.000
_cell.angle_alpha   90.00
_cell.angle_beta   90.00
_cell.angle_gamma   90.00
#
_symmetry.space_group_name_H-M   'P 1'
#
loop_
_entity.id
_entity.type
_entity.pdbx_description
1 polymer ?
#
loop_
_entity_poly.entity_id
_entity_poly.type
_entity_poly.pdbx_seq_one_letter_code
_entity_poly.pdbx_strand_id
1 'polypeptide(L)'
;MFWYNTPAPAPSKPAAAAPSSSQSSSIIISRNIHLSSYLNHSVLKPSTRKVSHDDTIYETVFQTTNGYALILRVTLPHNVFRTPTMALHGVQAQHNWIDAQMKVVGYSPISSDKQWKHSKMKLGDAVYAVIQHFQLNPPTIIEITDFKLKQFQKNLADRTSAPTPPAPSTSTTTASSTTTTGPTDSTSHPPIHQKEKKPKPKPNFHVSDEEIEALIPSIPPSFPTIESMSSPSEIRRLMRNQSQLDSFIEQTNEVQTLREIKLGIERSNIDMAKSNLQHETQLEEMQSEILALEIDITSQLEHYNALHARRVSMTEPPSVPTVISELNVAKKEAYRLSESLAERWIESGGGSSSTGSGGGSADDVGEFVKQFMEMRTLYHCRAAKIERLENSTATSQQKDSIFPTLL
;
A
#
# COMPACT_ATOMS: atom_id res chain seq x y z
N MET A 1 31.47 -22.75 81.08
CA MET A 1 32.21 -21.46 81.01
C MET A 1 31.62 -20.63 79.87
N PHE A 2 30.96 -19.51 80.23
CA PHE A 2 30.63 -18.27 79.49
C PHE A 2 29.98 -18.41 78.09
N TRP A 3 28.70 -18.11 77.78
CA TRP A 3 27.77 -16.99 78.09
C TRP A 3 28.35 -15.60 77.89
N TYR A 4 28.04 -14.97 76.73
CA TYR A 4 27.71 -13.55 76.46
C TYR A 4 27.16 -13.54 75.01
N ASN A 5 25.86 -13.32 74.74
CA ASN A 5 25.04 -12.12 74.88
C ASN A 5 25.61 -10.92 74.10
N THR A 6 25.14 -10.74 72.86
CA THR A 6 25.46 -9.61 71.99
C THR A 6 24.16 -8.85 71.68
N PRO A 7 24.15 -7.51 71.80
CA PRO A 7 22.93 -6.71 71.89
C PRO A 7 22.27 -6.43 70.54
N ALA A 8 20.96 -6.16 70.60
CA ALA A 8 20.16 -5.71 69.47
C ALA A 8 20.59 -4.30 68.98
N PRO A 9 20.79 -4.09 67.67
CA PRO A 9 20.94 -2.77 67.10
C PRO A 9 19.57 -2.10 66.84
N ALA A 10 19.53 -0.81 67.15
CA ALA A 10 18.41 0.13 67.02
C ALA A 10 17.89 0.30 65.57
N PRO A 11 16.64 0.76 65.37
CA PRO A 11 16.03 0.87 64.05
C PRO A 11 16.69 1.96 63.19
N SER A 12 17.35 1.54 62.11
CA SER A 12 17.82 2.43 61.05
C SER A 12 16.68 2.79 60.10
N LYS A 13 16.34 4.08 60.08
CA LYS A 13 15.94 4.94 58.94
C LYS A 13 15.62 4.20 57.61
N PRO A 14 14.44 4.36 57.00
CA PRO A 14 14.14 3.72 55.72
C PRO A 14 14.96 4.39 54.60
N ALA A 15 15.99 3.68 54.14
CA ALA A 15 16.66 3.95 52.88
C ALA A 15 15.97 3.14 51.77
N ALA A 16 15.78 3.80 50.63
CA ALA A 16 15.05 3.35 49.46
C ALA A 16 15.37 1.91 49.04
N ALA A 17 14.34 1.06 49.04
CA ALA A 17 14.35 -0.25 48.41
C ALA A 17 13.66 -0.17 47.04
N ALA A 18 14.26 -0.88 46.09
CA ALA A 18 14.02 -0.90 44.66
C ALA A 18 12.53 -1.04 44.25
N PRO A 19 12.12 -0.43 43.13
CA PRO A 19 10.78 -0.63 42.59
C PRO A 19 10.60 -2.09 42.16
N SER A 20 9.71 -2.76 42.87
CA SER A 20 9.08 -4.01 42.51
C SER A 20 8.55 -3.97 41.07
N SER A 21 8.90 -5.00 40.29
CA SER A 21 8.18 -5.51 39.11
C SER A 21 7.12 -4.58 38.53
N SER A 22 7.49 -3.87 37.46
CA SER A 22 6.58 -3.11 36.61
C SER A 22 5.50 -4.03 36.03
N GLN A 23 4.34 -4.05 36.69
CA GLN A 23 3.09 -4.44 36.06
C GLN A 23 2.92 -3.56 34.83
N SER A 24 3.02 -4.15 33.64
CA SER A 24 2.71 -3.45 32.39
C SER A 24 1.24 -3.04 32.43
N SER A 25 0.98 -1.78 32.75
CA SER A 25 -0.34 -1.16 32.60
C SER A 25 -0.72 -1.25 31.13
N SER A 26 -1.58 -2.22 30.79
CA SER A 26 -2.13 -2.34 29.44
C SER A 26 -2.94 -1.07 29.16
N ILE A 27 -2.41 -0.18 28.32
CA ILE A 27 -3.12 1.02 27.86
C ILE A 27 -4.38 0.56 27.13
N ILE A 28 -5.54 0.75 27.74
CA ILE A 28 -6.84 0.46 27.14
C ILE A 28 -7.22 1.69 26.31
N ILE A 29 -7.37 1.51 25.00
CA ILE A 29 -7.83 2.58 24.11
C ILE A 29 -9.31 2.85 24.40
N SER A 30 -9.66 4.11 24.61
CA SER A 30 -11.04 4.48 24.92
C SER A 30 -11.95 4.34 23.69
N ARG A 31 -13.24 4.12 23.92
CA ARG A 31 -14.26 4.04 22.86
C ARG A 31 -14.24 5.27 21.95
N ASN A 32 -14.08 6.46 22.53
CA ASN A 32 -14.05 7.70 21.78
C ASN A 32 -12.83 7.74 20.84
N ILE A 33 -11.66 7.25 21.26
CA ILE A 33 -10.48 7.18 20.40
C ILE A 33 -10.71 6.19 19.24
N HIS A 34 -11.34 5.04 19.50
CA HIS A 34 -11.72 4.10 18.43
C HIS A 34 -12.66 4.74 17.42
N LEU A 35 -13.74 5.38 17.88
CA LEU A 35 -14.69 6.05 16.99
C LEU A 35 -14.06 7.21 16.22
N SER A 36 -13.30 8.06 16.90
CA SER A 36 -12.59 9.18 16.27
C SER A 36 -11.60 8.69 15.21
N SER A 37 -10.88 7.60 15.49
CA SER A 37 -9.98 6.98 14.52
C SER A 37 -10.69 6.44 13.29
N TYR A 38 -11.91 5.92 13.44
CA TYR A 38 -12.67 5.36 12.34
C TYR A 38 -13.38 6.44 11.51
N LEU A 39 -14.07 7.38 12.17
CA LEU A 39 -14.83 8.44 11.53
C LEU A 39 -13.95 9.52 10.88
N ASN A 40 -12.74 9.74 11.41
CA ASN A 40 -11.79 10.70 10.84
C ASN A 40 -10.67 10.04 10.02
N HIS A 41 -10.76 8.74 9.72
CA HIS A 41 -9.77 8.09 8.86
C HIS A 41 -9.86 8.69 7.44
N SER A 42 -8.74 9.15 6.89
CA SER A 42 -8.67 9.87 5.60
C SER A 42 -9.36 9.11 4.45
N VAL A 43 -9.18 7.78 4.41
CA VAL A 43 -9.78 6.92 3.37
C VAL A 43 -11.22 6.51 3.67
N LEU A 44 -11.58 6.28 4.95
CA LEU A 44 -12.88 5.70 5.30
C LEU A 44 -13.97 6.76 5.50
N LYS A 45 -13.59 7.95 5.99
CA LYS A 45 -14.48 9.08 6.28
C LYS A 45 -15.52 9.38 5.18
N PRO A 46 -15.15 9.53 3.89
CA PRO A 46 -16.12 9.89 2.86
C PRO A 46 -17.19 8.81 2.61
N SER A 47 -16.90 7.56 2.96
CA SER A 47 -17.77 6.42 2.67
C SER A 47 -18.39 5.79 3.92
N THR A 48 -18.16 6.38 5.09
CA THR A 48 -18.62 5.85 6.39
C THR A 48 -19.80 6.66 6.89
N ARG A 49 -20.89 5.96 7.26
CA ARG A 49 -22.09 6.58 7.84
C ARG A 49 -22.48 5.90 9.14
N LYS A 50 -23.07 6.67 10.05
CA LYS A 50 -23.76 6.18 11.24
C LYS A 50 -25.14 5.65 10.85
N VAL A 51 -25.50 4.46 11.32
CA VAL A 51 -26.78 3.82 11.00
C VAL A 51 -27.66 3.64 12.23
N SER A 52 -27.06 3.38 13.40
CA SER A 52 -27.81 3.30 14.66
C SER A 52 -27.88 4.65 15.38
N HIS A 53 -28.95 4.89 16.13
CA HIS A 53 -29.14 6.11 16.93
C HIS A 53 -28.18 6.15 18.14
N ASP A 54 -27.85 4.99 18.70
CA ASP A 54 -27.03 4.78 19.90
C ASP A 54 -25.51 4.76 19.66
N ASP A 55 -25.05 5.14 18.46
CA ASP A 55 -23.63 5.10 18.06
C ASP A 55 -22.99 3.70 18.08
N THR A 56 -23.76 2.61 18.01
CA THR A 56 -23.18 1.26 18.01
C THR A 56 -22.93 0.69 16.61
N ILE A 57 -23.65 1.15 15.58
CA ILE A 57 -23.57 0.59 14.21
C ILE A 57 -23.22 1.66 13.20
N TYR A 58 -22.18 1.38 12.43
CA TYR A 58 -21.70 2.18 11.32
C TYR A 58 -21.54 1.32 10.08
N GLU A 59 -21.63 1.93 8.91
CA GLU A 59 -21.46 1.25 7.63
C GLU A 59 -20.44 2.00 6.78
N THR A 60 -19.46 1.28 6.24
CA THR A 60 -18.53 1.79 5.23
C THR A 60 -18.80 1.14 3.89
N VAL A 61 -19.03 1.97 2.87
CA VAL A 61 -19.15 1.52 1.49
C VAL A 61 -17.76 1.49 0.85
N PHE A 62 -17.43 0.42 0.13
CA PHE A 62 -16.17 0.31 -0.60
C PHE A 62 -16.37 -0.43 -1.92
N GLN A 63 -15.50 -0.15 -2.89
CA GLN A 63 -15.49 -0.84 -4.18
C GLN A 63 -14.31 -1.81 -4.26
N THR A 64 -14.56 -3.01 -4.73
CA THR A 64 -13.58 -4.07 -4.95
C THR A 64 -12.94 -4.00 -6.34
N THR A 65 -11.82 -4.68 -6.55
CA THR A 65 -11.12 -4.71 -7.85
C THR A 65 -11.93 -5.35 -8.98
N ASN A 66 -12.84 -6.26 -8.66
CA ASN A 66 -13.80 -6.82 -9.62
C ASN A 66 -15.02 -5.91 -9.89
N GLY A 67 -15.01 -4.67 -9.39
CA GLY A 67 -15.99 -3.63 -9.73
C GLY A 67 -17.22 -3.60 -8.82
N TYR A 68 -17.42 -4.56 -7.93
CA TYR A 68 -18.57 -4.57 -7.02
C TYR A 68 -18.43 -3.53 -5.90
N ALA A 69 -19.54 -2.86 -5.58
CA ALA A 69 -19.66 -2.06 -4.37
C ALA A 69 -20.23 -2.92 -3.24
N LEU A 70 -19.55 -2.93 -2.09
CA LEU A 70 -19.92 -3.70 -0.91
C LEU A 70 -20.04 -2.78 0.31
N ILE A 71 -20.79 -3.24 1.30
CA ILE A 71 -21.01 -2.52 2.56
C ILE A 71 -20.43 -3.34 3.70
N LEU A 72 -19.45 -2.78 4.41
CA LEU A 72 -18.98 -3.35 5.67
C LEU A 72 -19.74 -2.70 6.83
N ARG A 73 -20.55 -3.48 7.53
CA ARG A 73 -21.20 -3.05 8.77
C ARG A 73 -20.27 -3.32 9.94
N VAL A 74 -19.98 -2.28 10.70
CA VAL A 74 -19.12 -2.30 11.89
C VAL A 74 -19.99 -2.03 13.11
N THR A 75 -20.04 -2.99 14.03
CA THR A 75 -20.71 -2.86 15.32
C THR A 75 -19.67 -2.69 16.41
N LEU A 76 -19.68 -1.54 17.07
CA LEU A 76 -18.81 -1.21 18.20
C LEU A 76 -19.62 -1.21 19.51
N PRO A 77 -19.43 -2.21 20.38
CA PRO A 77 -20.08 -2.26 21.68
C PRO A 77 -19.76 -1.04 22.56
N HIS A 78 -20.65 -0.69 23.48
CA HIS A 78 -20.36 0.36 24.49
C HIS A 78 -19.24 -0.06 25.45
N ASN A 79 -19.11 -1.37 25.68
CA ASN A 79 -18.06 -1.93 26.51
C ASN A 79 -16.74 -2.02 25.72
N VAL A 80 -15.75 -1.21 26.10
CA VAL A 80 -14.40 -1.18 25.49
C VAL A 80 -13.62 -2.50 25.60
N PHE A 81 -14.05 -3.41 26.48
CA PHE A 81 -13.45 -4.73 26.62
C PHE A 81 -13.98 -5.75 25.59
N ARG A 82 -15.07 -5.42 24.89
CA ARG A 82 -15.63 -6.26 23.84
C ARG A 82 -15.01 -5.90 22.49
N THR A 83 -14.68 -6.92 21.72
CA THR A 83 -14.18 -6.75 20.35
C THR A 83 -15.27 -6.23 19.41
N PRO A 84 -14.94 -5.26 18.54
CA PRO A 84 -15.86 -4.82 17.49
C PRO A 84 -16.13 -5.96 16.50
N THR A 85 -17.36 -6.05 16.01
CA THR A 85 -17.71 -7.04 14.97
C THR A 85 -17.85 -6.35 13.62
N MET A 86 -17.34 -6.99 12.57
CA MET A 86 -17.47 -6.51 11.20
C MET A 86 -18.18 -7.58 10.38
N ALA A 87 -19.11 -7.18 9.51
CA ALA A 87 -19.82 -8.10 8.62
C ALA A 87 -20.16 -7.44 7.29
N LEU A 88 -20.11 -8.20 6.20
CA LEU A 88 -20.63 -7.72 4.92
C LEU A 88 -22.16 -7.67 4.99
N HIS A 89 -22.73 -6.54 4.60
CA HIS A 89 -24.16 -6.32 4.66
C HIS A 89 -24.78 -6.28 3.26
N GLY A 90 -25.96 -6.89 3.13
CA GLY A 90 -26.74 -6.87 1.88
C GLY A 90 -26.23 -7.79 0.78
N VAL A 91 -25.32 -8.70 1.08
CA VAL A 91 -24.75 -9.68 0.13
C VAL A 91 -24.57 -11.05 0.79
N GLN A 92 -24.64 -12.09 -0.02
CA GLN A 92 -24.05 -13.40 0.26
C GLN A 92 -22.80 -13.56 -0.61
N ALA A 93 -21.68 -13.84 0.04
CA ALA A 93 -20.40 -13.97 -0.62
C ALA A 93 -19.56 -15.08 -0.01
N GLN A 94 -18.60 -15.59 -0.77
CA GLN A 94 -17.61 -16.55 -0.30
C GLN A 94 -16.23 -15.89 -0.27
N HIS A 95 -15.55 -15.97 0.88
CA HIS A 95 -14.18 -15.48 1.05
C HIS A 95 -13.54 -16.14 2.29
N ASN A 96 -12.22 -16.35 2.28
CA ASN A 96 -11.49 -17.00 3.39
C ASN A 96 -11.57 -16.26 4.74
N TRP A 97 -11.99 -15.00 4.72
CA TRP A 97 -12.11 -14.16 5.91
C TRP A 97 -13.54 -13.96 6.42
N ILE A 98 -14.55 -14.47 5.71
CA ILE A 98 -15.96 -14.35 6.14
C ILE A 98 -16.54 -15.72 6.44
N ASP A 99 -17.38 -15.78 7.47
CA ASP A 99 -18.16 -16.98 7.79
C ASP A 99 -19.50 -17.02 7.02
N ALA A 100 -20.31 -18.05 7.27
CA ALA A 100 -21.63 -18.21 6.65
C ALA A 100 -22.62 -17.08 7.02
N GLN A 101 -22.36 -16.33 8.09
CA GLN A 101 -23.13 -15.17 8.53
C GLN A 101 -22.57 -13.85 7.98
N MET A 102 -21.63 -13.93 7.03
CA MET A 102 -20.92 -12.79 6.43
C MET A 102 -20.08 -11.99 7.42
N LYS A 103 -19.81 -12.54 8.60
CA LYS A 103 -18.99 -11.91 9.63
C LYS A 103 -17.52 -12.14 9.34
N VAL A 104 -16.70 -11.12 9.55
CA VAL A 104 -15.26 -11.18 9.38
C VAL A 104 -14.65 -11.98 10.53
N VAL A 105 -14.10 -13.16 10.22
CA VAL A 105 -13.47 -14.08 11.16
C VAL A 105 -11.99 -14.33 10.87
N GLY A 106 -11.55 -14.11 9.62
CA GLY A 106 -10.15 -14.35 9.21
C GLY A 106 -9.17 -13.24 9.60
N TYR A 107 -9.65 -12.13 10.15
CA TYR A 107 -8.81 -11.03 10.60
C TYR A 107 -8.45 -11.21 12.09
N SER A 108 -7.23 -11.71 12.34
CA SER A 108 -6.75 -12.07 13.68
C SER A 108 -7.05 -11.02 14.76
N PRO A 109 -6.78 -9.71 14.57
CA PRO A 109 -6.97 -8.73 15.64
C PRO A 109 -8.39 -8.59 16.18
N ILE A 110 -9.43 -8.97 15.41
CA ILE A 110 -10.84 -8.93 15.84
C ILE A 110 -11.43 -10.32 16.13
N SER A 111 -10.60 -11.36 16.16
CA SER A 111 -11.06 -12.74 16.39
C SER A 111 -11.54 -12.98 17.83
N SER A 112 -11.01 -12.23 18.82
CA SER A 112 -11.37 -12.38 20.24
C SER A 112 -11.09 -11.12 21.06
N ASP A 113 -11.77 -10.97 22.20
CA ASP A 113 -11.58 -9.87 23.18
C ASP A 113 -10.11 -9.75 23.62
N LYS A 114 -9.42 -10.89 23.78
CA LYS A 114 -8.01 -10.94 24.17
C LYS A 114 -7.08 -10.42 23.07
N GLN A 115 -7.29 -10.84 21.82
CA GLN A 115 -6.44 -10.42 20.70
C GLN A 115 -6.63 -8.93 20.38
N TRP A 116 -7.87 -8.44 20.42
CA TRP A 116 -8.17 -7.03 20.25
C TRP A 116 -7.41 -6.16 21.26
N LYS A 117 -7.50 -6.51 22.54
CA LYS A 117 -6.77 -5.80 23.60
C LYS A 117 -5.25 -5.85 23.42
N HIS A 118 -4.70 -6.99 22.99
CA HIS A 118 -3.26 -7.15 22.80
C HIS A 118 -2.74 -6.40 21.56
N SER A 119 -3.57 -6.28 20.51
CA SER A 119 -3.19 -5.63 19.25
C SER A 119 -2.84 -4.16 19.38
N LYS A 120 -3.38 -3.47 20.40
CA LYS A 120 -3.27 -2.00 20.59
C LYS A 120 -3.67 -1.19 19.35
N MET A 121 -4.46 -1.78 18.46
CA MET A 121 -4.84 -1.17 17.19
C MET A 121 -6.08 -0.31 17.35
N LYS A 122 -6.18 0.79 16.59
CA LYS A 122 -7.38 1.62 16.59
C LYS A 122 -8.42 1.03 15.62
N LEU A 123 -9.69 1.42 15.80
CA LEU A 123 -10.77 0.84 15.01
C LEU A 123 -10.66 1.24 13.53
N GLY A 124 -10.26 2.48 13.22
CA GLY A 124 -10.06 2.92 11.85
C GLY A 124 -9.05 2.07 11.11
N ASP A 125 -7.89 1.81 11.73
CA ASP A 125 -6.83 0.98 11.14
C ASP A 125 -7.30 -0.46 10.91
N ALA A 126 -8.06 -1.01 11.86
CA ALA A 126 -8.64 -2.35 11.78
C ALA A 126 -9.61 -2.48 10.60
N VAL A 127 -10.55 -1.53 10.49
CA VAL A 127 -11.55 -1.49 9.42
C VAL A 127 -10.88 -1.27 8.07
N TYR A 128 -9.91 -0.37 8.01
CA TYR A 128 -9.14 -0.10 6.79
C TYR A 128 -8.39 -1.35 6.32
N ALA A 129 -7.72 -2.07 7.22
CA ALA A 129 -7.00 -3.30 6.86
C ALA A 129 -7.94 -4.38 6.29
N VAL A 130 -9.13 -4.54 6.87
CA VAL A 130 -10.14 -5.48 6.37
C VAL A 130 -10.65 -5.07 4.99
N ILE A 131 -10.99 -3.79 4.81
CA ILE A 131 -11.44 -3.26 3.52
C ILE A 131 -10.35 -3.40 2.46
N GLN A 132 -9.12 -3.01 2.77
CA GLN A 132 -7.98 -3.13 1.86
C GLN A 132 -7.79 -4.60 1.42
N HIS A 133 -7.92 -5.55 2.35
CA HIS A 133 -7.85 -6.96 2.01
C HIS A 133 -8.96 -7.37 1.03
N PHE A 134 -10.22 -6.99 1.27
CA PHE A 134 -11.32 -7.28 0.34
C PHE A 134 -11.22 -6.53 -0.98
N GLN A 135 -10.53 -5.39 -1.04
CA GLN A 135 -10.28 -4.71 -2.30
C GLN A 135 -9.28 -5.48 -3.17
N LEU A 136 -8.20 -5.98 -2.55
CA LEU A 136 -7.14 -6.74 -3.23
C LEU A 136 -7.53 -8.19 -3.51
N ASN A 137 -8.25 -8.82 -2.58
CA ASN A 137 -8.75 -10.19 -2.65
C ASN A 137 -10.29 -10.15 -2.55
N PRO A 138 -10.99 -9.86 -3.66
CA PRO A 138 -12.42 -9.62 -3.62
C PRO A 138 -13.20 -10.90 -3.26
N PRO A 139 -14.21 -10.81 -2.37
CA PRO A 139 -15.15 -11.89 -2.15
C PRO A 139 -15.89 -12.30 -3.43
N THR A 140 -16.11 -13.59 -3.61
CA THR A 140 -16.95 -14.11 -4.69
C THR A 140 -18.41 -13.88 -4.32
N ILE A 141 -19.09 -12.96 -4.99
CA ILE A 141 -20.48 -12.63 -4.72
C ILE A 141 -21.39 -13.71 -5.30
N ILE A 142 -22.20 -14.33 -4.43
CA ILE A 142 -23.19 -15.35 -4.80
C ILE A 142 -24.52 -14.66 -5.09
N GLU A 143 -24.95 -13.80 -4.17
CA GLU A 143 -26.22 -13.09 -4.28
C GLU A 143 -26.12 -11.71 -3.62
N ILE A 144 -26.79 -10.71 -4.19
CA ILE A 144 -27.00 -9.39 -3.55
C ILE A 144 -28.41 -9.40 -2.98
N THR A 145 -28.53 -9.49 -1.67
CA THR A 145 -29.81 -9.61 -0.95
C THR A 145 -30.47 -8.25 -0.72
N ASP A 146 -29.70 -7.15 -0.69
CA ASP A 146 -30.22 -5.81 -0.48
C ASP A 146 -30.62 -5.14 -1.81
N PHE A 147 -31.88 -4.68 -1.89
CA PHE A 147 -32.43 -4.04 -3.08
C PHE A 147 -31.72 -2.73 -3.45
N LYS A 148 -31.37 -1.90 -2.46
CA LYS A 148 -30.69 -0.61 -2.69
C LYS A 148 -29.27 -0.85 -3.17
N LEU A 149 -28.59 -1.85 -2.62
CA LEU A 149 -27.26 -2.25 -3.07
C LEU A 149 -27.29 -2.80 -4.50
N LYS A 150 -28.30 -3.62 -4.83
CA LYS A 150 -28.53 -4.13 -6.18
C LYS A 150 -28.78 -3.01 -7.20
N GLN A 151 -29.60 -2.02 -6.84
CA GLN A 151 -29.86 -0.85 -7.69
C GLN A 151 -28.58 0.00 -7.86
N PHE A 152 -27.81 0.18 -6.78
CA PHE A 152 -26.53 0.90 -6.82
C PHE A 152 -25.52 0.19 -7.73
N GLN A 153 -25.42 -1.14 -7.67
CA GLN A 153 -24.57 -1.93 -8.56
C GLN A 153 -25.00 -1.84 -10.01
N LYS A 154 -26.31 -1.83 -10.30
CA LYS A 154 -26.82 -1.67 -11.66
C LYS A 154 -26.41 -0.32 -12.25
N ASN A 155 -26.56 0.77 -11.50
CA ASN A 155 -26.11 2.10 -11.91
C ASN A 155 -24.58 2.17 -12.12
N LEU A 156 -23.81 1.31 -11.44
CA LEU A 156 -22.37 1.19 -11.61
C LEU A 156 -21.99 0.39 -12.87
N ALA A 157 -22.76 -0.66 -13.19
CA ALA A 157 -22.60 -1.47 -14.40
C ALA A 157 -23.02 -0.71 -15.66
N ASP A 158 -24.13 0.03 -15.63
CA ASP A 158 -24.62 0.82 -16.77
C ASP A 158 -23.65 1.95 -17.17
N ARG A 159 -22.74 2.37 -16.26
CA ARG A 159 -21.63 3.29 -16.56
C ARG A 159 -20.43 2.62 -17.24
N THR A 160 -20.39 1.29 -17.30
CA THR A 160 -19.28 0.51 -17.88
C THR A 160 -19.66 -0.29 -19.14
N SER A 161 -20.95 -0.40 -19.47
CA SER A 161 -21.41 -1.00 -20.74
C SER A 161 -21.84 0.05 -21.75
N ALA A 162 -20.93 0.41 -22.67
CA ALA A 162 -21.32 1.01 -23.95
C ALA A 162 -22.13 -0.01 -24.77
N PRO A 163 -23.21 0.39 -25.47
CA PRO A 163 -23.97 -0.53 -26.31
C PRO A 163 -23.19 -0.83 -27.59
N THR A 164 -22.82 -2.09 -27.79
CA THR A 164 -22.38 -2.58 -29.10
C THR A 164 -23.62 -3.01 -29.90
N PRO A 165 -23.77 -2.62 -31.19
CA PRO A 165 -24.95 -2.93 -31.99
C PRO A 165 -25.02 -4.42 -32.37
N PRO A 166 -26.21 -4.95 -32.75
CA PRO A 166 -26.39 -6.38 -32.97
C PRO A 166 -26.02 -6.86 -34.39
N ALA A 167 -25.61 -8.15 -34.42
CA ALA A 167 -25.64 -9.13 -35.54
C ALA A 167 -24.42 -9.19 -36.51
N PRO A 168 -24.17 -10.32 -37.23
CA PRO A 168 -24.90 -11.60 -37.27
C PRO A 168 -24.04 -12.87 -37.06
N SER A 169 -24.75 -13.99 -36.93
CA SER A 169 -24.31 -15.39 -36.90
C SER A 169 -23.48 -15.85 -38.11
N THR A 170 -22.34 -16.52 -37.89
CA THR A 170 -21.89 -17.66 -38.71
C THR A 170 -20.86 -18.51 -37.97
N SER A 171 -20.88 -19.78 -38.32
CA SER A 171 -20.25 -20.97 -37.75
C SER A 171 -18.80 -21.22 -38.19
N THR A 172 -18.01 -21.77 -37.26
CA THR A 172 -16.94 -22.78 -37.44
C THR A 172 -15.63 -22.45 -38.21
N THR A 173 -14.53 -22.92 -37.57
CA THR A 173 -13.32 -23.61 -38.11
C THR A 173 -11.99 -22.86 -38.36
N THR A 174 -10.99 -23.30 -37.59
CA THR A 174 -9.57 -23.62 -37.89
C THR A 174 -8.50 -22.58 -38.27
N ALA A 175 -7.34 -22.79 -37.59
CA ALA A 175 -5.94 -22.68 -38.03
C ALA A 175 -5.36 -21.27 -38.20
N SER A 176 -4.07 -20.97 -38.03
CA SER A 176 -2.87 -21.57 -37.40
C SER A 176 -1.75 -20.55 -37.65
N SER A 177 -0.73 -20.49 -36.75
CA SER A 177 0.68 -20.08 -37.01
C SER A 177 0.94 -18.62 -37.50
N THR A 178 2.04 -17.91 -37.22
CA THR A 178 3.44 -18.28 -36.92
C THR A 178 4.20 -17.02 -36.42
N THR A 179 5.11 -17.22 -35.46
CA THR A 179 6.44 -16.59 -35.25
C THR A 179 6.76 -15.17 -35.76
N THR A 180 7.37 -14.34 -34.89
CA THR A 180 8.64 -13.62 -35.21
C THR A 180 9.39 -13.30 -33.91
N THR A 181 10.66 -13.70 -33.88
CA THR A 181 11.69 -13.46 -32.87
C THR A 181 12.48 -12.18 -33.18
N GLY A 182 12.91 -11.43 -32.16
CA GLY A 182 13.90 -10.35 -32.28
C GLY A 182 14.38 -9.84 -30.91
N PRO A 183 15.70 -9.75 -30.62
CA PRO A 183 16.28 -9.61 -29.27
C PRO A 183 16.73 -8.18 -28.95
N THR A 184 16.76 -7.76 -27.68
CA THR A 184 17.80 -6.86 -27.13
C THR A 184 17.87 -6.86 -25.60
N ASP A 185 19.12 -6.97 -25.17
CA ASP A 185 19.84 -6.62 -23.95
C ASP A 185 19.21 -6.17 -22.62
N SER A 186 19.95 -6.58 -21.58
CA SER A 186 19.75 -6.38 -20.16
C SER A 186 20.04 -4.96 -19.69
N THR A 187 19.25 -4.43 -18.76
CA THR A 187 19.71 -3.56 -17.65
C THR A 187 18.70 -3.67 -16.51
N SER A 188 19.12 -4.30 -15.41
CA SER A 188 18.30 -4.51 -14.20
C SER A 188 18.29 -3.25 -13.34
N HIS A 189 17.13 -2.58 -13.25
CA HIS A 189 16.81 -1.64 -12.20
C HIS A 189 15.75 -2.24 -11.26
N PRO A 190 15.80 -2.01 -9.94
CA PRO A 190 14.77 -2.49 -9.02
C PRO A 190 13.42 -1.83 -9.33
N PRO A 191 12.27 -2.54 -9.22
CA PRO A 191 10.97 -1.96 -9.53
C PRO A 191 10.58 -0.94 -8.45
N ILE A 192 10.71 0.34 -8.76
CA ILE A 192 9.98 1.39 -8.06
C ILE A 192 8.50 1.17 -8.41
N HIS A 193 7.68 0.91 -7.40
CA HIS A 193 6.22 0.87 -7.52
C HIS A 193 5.70 2.24 -7.99
N GLN A 194 5.71 2.48 -9.29
CA GLN A 194 4.85 3.48 -9.90
C GLN A 194 3.42 2.96 -9.76
N LYS A 195 2.68 3.50 -8.78
CA LYS A 195 1.23 3.46 -8.80
C LYS A 195 0.78 4.12 -10.10
N GLU A 196 0.43 3.30 -11.08
CA GLU A 196 -0.31 3.72 -12.26
C GLU A 196 -1.57 4.45 -11.77
N LYS A 197 -1.53 5.78 -11.81
CA LYS A 197 -2.70 6.61 -11.54
C LYS A 197 -3.65 6.35 -12.71
N LYS A 198 -4.63 5.44 -12.51
CA LYS A 198 -5.78 5.33 -13.42
C LYS A 198 -6.31 6.75 -13.66
N PRO A 199 -6.39 7.22 -14.92
CA PRO A 199 -6.93 8.53 -15.20
C PRO A 199 -8.37 8.54 -14.69
N LYS A 200 -8.69 9.51 -13.83
CA LYS A 200 -10.06 9.75 -13.38
C LYS A 200 -10.93 9.88 -14.65
N PRO A 201 -12.11 9.23 -14.72
CA PRO A 201 -13.00 9.40 -15.85
C PRO A 201 -13.29 10.89 -15.98
N LYS A 202 -12.95 11.46 -17.14
CA LYS A 202 -13.34 12.81 -17.50
C LYS A 202 -14.86 12.90 -17.32
N PRO A 203 -15.40 13.96 -16.70
CA PRO A 203 -16.84 14.17 -16.73
C PRO A 203 -17.25 14.13 -18.21
N ASN A 204 -18.12 13.18 -18.56
CA ASN A 204 -18.67 13.13 -19.90
C ASN A 204 -19.64 14.30 -20.01
N PHE A 205 -19.17 15.40 -20.59
CA PHE A 205 -20.00 16.58 -20.90
C PHE A 205 -20.80 16.39 -22.19
N HIS A 206 -20.92 15.15 -22.68
CA HIS A 206 -21.75 14.85 -23.83
C HIS A 206 -23.22 14.93 -23.41
N VAL A 207 -23.83 16.06 -23.74
CA VAL A 207 -25.27 16.23 -23.78
C VAL A 207 -25.73 15.61 -25.10
N SER A 208 -26.60 14.60 -25.04
CA SER A 208 -27.13 13.97 -26.26
C SER A 208 -28.02 14.94 -27.02
N ASP A 209 -28.08 14.79 -28.35
CA ASP A 209 -28.93 15.63 -29.19
C ASP A 209 -30.41 15.54 -28.76
N GLU A 210 -30.86 14.38 -28.27
CA GLU A 210 -32.20 14.20 -27.72
C GLU A 210 -32.48 15.04 -26.45
N GLU A 211 -31.45 15.35 -25.66
CA GLU A 211 -31.58 16.13 -24.43
C GLU A 211 -31.63 17.63 -24.75
N ILE A 212 -30.94 18.05 -25.83
CA ILE A 212 -31.01 19.40 -26.40
C ILE A 212 -32.38 19.61 -27.07
N GLU A 213 -32.84 18.63 -27.84
CA GLU A 213 -34.11 18.70 -28.57
C GLU A 213 -35.32 18.72 -27.62
N ALA A 214 -35.20 18.10 -26.44
CA ALA A 214 -36.21 18.19 -25.38
C ALA A 214 -36.34 19.59 -24.74
N LEU A 215 -35.31 20.43 -24.83
CA LEU A 215 -35.29 21.80 -24.30
C LEU A 215 -35.85 22.83 -25.30
N ILE A 216 -35.90 22.47 -26.59
CA ILE A 216 -36.43 23.34 -27.64
C ILE A 216 -37.94 23.09 -27.75
N PRO A 217 -38.80 24.10 -27.52
CA PRO A 217 -40.23 23.91 -27.69
C PRO A 217 -40.53 23.52 -29.15
N SER A 218 -41.27 22.43 -29.33
CA SER A 218 -41.66 21.93 -30.65
C SER A 218 -42.41 23.02 -31.43
N ILE A 219 -42.05 23.19 -32.70
CA ILE A 219 -42.74 24.12 -33.60
C ILE A 219 -44.22 23.68 -33.69
N PRO A 220 -45.18 24.53 -33.34
CA PRO A 220 -46.58 24.16 -33.41
C PRO A 220 -47.00 23.98 -34.88
N PRO A 221 -47.83 22.96 -35.19
CA PRO A 221 -48.25 22.66 -36.57
C PRO A 221 -49.21 23.70 -37.16
N SER A 222 -49.81 24.52 -36.31
CA SER A 222 -50.63 25.66 -36.70
C SER A 222 -50.50 26.79 -35.67
N PHE A 223 -50.91 27.99 -36.05
CA PHE A 223 -50.92 29.16 -35.17
C PHE A 223 -52.37 29.61 -34.96
N PRO A 224 -53.07 29.07 -33.94
CA PRO A 224 -54.49 29.34 -33.71
C PRO A 224 -54.78 30.85 -33.60
N THR A 225 -53.84 31.61 -33.04
CA THR A 225 -53.91 33.07 -32.92
C THR A 225 -53.99 33.76 -34.28
N ILE A 226 -53.25 33.27 -35.29
CA ILE A 226 -53.28 33.78 -36.67
C ILE A 226 -54.53 33.27 -37.40
N GLU A 227 -54.92 32.02 -37.18
CA GLU A 227 -56.15 31.43 -37.75
C GLU A 227 -57.43 32.11 -37.22
N SER A 228 -57.39 32.62 -36.00
CA SER A 228 -58.50 33.36 -35.37
C SER A 228 -58.62 34.82 -35.81
N MET A 229 -57.63 35.37 -36.53
CA MET A 229 -57.70 36.72 -37.09
C MET A 229 -58.78 36.75 -38.18
N SER A 230 -59.97 37.23 -37.81
CA SER A 230 -61.21 37.02 -38.56
C SER A 230 -61.34 37.85 -39.84
N SER A 231 -60.37 38.73 -40.14
CA SER A 231 -60.40 39.55 -41.37
C SER A 231 -59.14 39.35 -42.24
N PRO A 232 -59.28 38.99 -43.53
CA PRO A 232 -58.17 38.94 -44.49
C PRO A 232 -57.42 40.28 -44.63
N SER A 233 -58.07 41.39 -44.26
CA SER A 233 -57.50 42.74 -44.16
C SER A 233 -56.53 42.90 -43.00
N GLU A 234 -56.76 42.27 -41.84
CA GLU A 234 -55.82 42.31 -40.71
C GLU A 234 -54.55 41.54 -40.99
N ILE A 235 -54.68 40.34 -41.57
CA ILE A 235 -53.52 39.53 -41.96
C ILE A 235 -52.68 40.30 -43.00
N ARG A 236 -53.32 40.90 -44.01
CA ARG A 236 -52.62 41.75 -45.00
C ARG A 236 -52.02 43.02 -44.40
N ARG A 237 -52.63 43.58 -43.35
CA ARG A 237 -52.10 44.75 -42.62
C ARG A 237 -50.88 44.37 -41.79
N LEU A 238 -50.94 43.25 -41.08
CA LEU A 238 -49.85 42.68 -40.30
C LEU A 238 -48.66 42.33 -41.20
N MET A 239 -48.91 41.71 -42.37
CA MET A 239 -47.86 41.41 -43.36
C MET A 239 -47.25 42.65 -44.03
N ARG A 240 -47.97 43.78 -44.12
CA ARG A 240 -47.41 45.04 -44.66
C ARG A 240 -46.63 45.84 -43.64
N ASN A 241 -46.84 45.61 -42.35
CA ASN A 241 -46.20 46.36 -41.28
C ASN A 241 -45.28 45.44 -40.46
N GLN A 242 -44.01 45.39 -40.87
CA GLN A 242 -42.99 44.55 -40.25
C GLN A 242 -42.90 44.76 -38.74
N SER A 243 -42.98 46.00 -38.26
CA SER A 243 -42.90 46.31 -36.81
C SER A 243 -44.06 45.73 -36.00
N GLN A 244 -45.26 45.64 -36.58
CA GLN A 244 -46.41 45.02 -35.93
C GLN A 244 -46.31 43.49 -35.96
N LEU A 245 -45.75 42.92 -37.02
CA LEU A 245 -45.47 41.50 -37.13
C LEU A 245 -44.42 41.06 -36.09
N ASP A 246 -43.33 41.81 -35.97
CA ASP A 246 -42.26 41.52 -35.00
C ASP A 246 -42.80 41.58 -33.56
N SER A 247 -43.59 42.62 -33.23
CA SER A 247 -44.21 42.74 -31.91
C SER A 247 -45.21 41.61 -31.61
N PHE A 248 -45.96 41.16 -32.62
CA PHE A 248 -46.86 40.02 -32.48
C PHE A 248 -46.10 38.71 -32.23
N ILE A 249 -45.01 38.47 -32.97
CA ILE A 249 -44.14 37.30 -32.79
C ILE A 249 -43.51 37.32 -31.39
N GLU A 250 -43.03 38.47 -30.93
CA GLU A 250 -42.46 38.61 -29.58
C GLU A 250 -43.46 38.34 -28.45
N GLN A 251 -44.76 38.53 -28.69
CA GLN A 251 -45.82 38.28 -27.72
C GLN A 251 -46.34 36.82 -27.75
N THR A 252 -45.87 35.99 -28.67
CA THR A 252 -46.25 34.57 -28.70
C THR A 252 -45.66 33.81 -27.50
N ASN A 253 -46.44 32.88 -26.96
CA ASN A 253 -46.06 32.11 -25.77
C ASN A 253 -44.78 31.29 -26.01
N GLU A 254 -44.59 30.81 -27.23
CA GLU A 254 -43.45 30.02 -27.66
C GLU A 254 -42.15 30.84 -27.61
N VAL A 255 -42.17 32.07 -28.14
CA VAL A 255 -41.02 32.99 -28.11
C VAL A 255 -40.71 33.45 -26.69
N GLN A 256 -41.75 33.70 -25.88
CA GLN A 256 -41.60 34.06 -24.48
C GLN A 256 -41.00 32.91 -23.66
N THR A 257 -41.45 31.67 -23.87
CA THR A 257 -40.91 30.47 -23.24
C THR A 257 -39.44 30.25 -23.60
N LEU A 258 -39.08 30.40 -24.89
CA LEU A 258 -37.69 30.28 -25.33
C LEU A 258 -36.79 31.36 -24.72
N ARG A 259 -37.30 32.60 -24.58
CA ARG A 259 -36.60 33.69 -23.90
C ARG A 259 -36.35 33.39 -22.44
N GLU A 260 -37.32 32.83 -21.74
CA GLU A 260 -37.20 32.43 -20.33
C GLU A 260 -36.18 31.30 -20.16
N ILE A 261 -36.21 30.27 -21.02
CA ILE A 261 -35.22 29.20 -21.05
C ILE A 261 -33.81 29.76 -21.26
N LYS A 262 -33.63 30.65 -22.25
CA LYS A 262 -32.35 31.30 -22.52
C LYS A 262 -31.81 32.04 -21.28
N LEU A 263 -32.64 32.91 -20.68
CA LEU A 263 -32.25 33.68 -19.50
C LEU A 263 -31.94 32.77 -18.30
N GLY A 264 -32.68 31.67 -18.16
CA GLY A 264 -32.42 30.65 -17.15
C GLY A 264 -31.06 29.97 -17.32
N ILE A 265 -30.72 29.57 -18.54
CA ILE A 265 -29.41 28.97 -18.87
C ILE A 265 -28.28 29.97 -18.61
N GLU A 266 -28.41 31.22 -19.08
CA GLU A 266 -27.42 32.27 -18.85
C GLU A 266 -27.17 32.50 -17.36
N ARG A 267 -28.25 32.59 -16.56
CA ARG A 267 -28.14 32.76 -15.11
C ARG A 267 -27.50 31.55 -14.45
N SER A 268 -27.92 30.34 -14.80
CA SER A 268 -27.35 29.09 -14.28
C SER A 268 -25.85 28.99 -14.59
N ASN A 269 -25.43 29.35 -15.79
CA ASN A 269 -24.02 29.35 -16.18
C ASN A 269 -23.21 30.36 -15.37
N ILE A 270 -23.74 31.57 -15.14
CA ILE A 270 -23.10 32.59 -14.32
C ILE A 270 -22.96 32.11 -12.86
N ASP A 271 -24.03 31.54 -12.29
CA ASP A 271 -24.02 31.06 -10.91
C ASP A 271 -23.03 29.88 -10.74
N MET A 272 -22.98 28.97 -11.71
CA MET A 272 -22.01 27.88 -11.75
C MET A 272 -20.57 28.38 -11.88
N ALA A 273 -20.33 29.37 -12.75
CA ALA A 273 -19.01 29.99 -12.89
C ALA A 273 -18.55 30.65 -11.58
N LYS A 274 -19.45 31.37 -10.89
CA LYS A 274 -19.17 31.98 -9.58
C LYS A 274 -18.87 30.92 -8.52
N SER A 275 -19.67 29.85 -8.45
CA SER A 275 -19.44 28.75 -7.52
C SER A 275 -18.10 28.05 -7.78
N ASN A 276 -17.73 27.85 -9.05
CA ASN A 276 -16.43 27.28 -9.41
C ASN A 276 -15.28 28.18 -9.00
N LEU A 277 -15.43 29.50 -9.22
CA LEU A 277 -14.41 30.49 -8.83
C LEU A 277 -14.21 30.53 -7.31
N GLN A 278 -15.26 30.34 -6.51
CA GLN A 278 -15.15 30.27 -5.04
C GLN A 278 -14.26 29.11 -4.57
N HIS A 279 -14.10 28.05 -5.37
CA HIS A 279 -13.25 26.92 -5.02
C HIS A 279 -11.78 27.11 -5.45
N GLU A 280 -11.45 28.18 -6.19
CA GLU A 280 -10.10 28.45 -6.69
C GLU A 280 -9.09 28.53 -5.54
N THR A 281 -9.36 29.37 -4.53
CA THR A 281 -8.49 29.54 -3.37
C THR A 281 -8.27 28.23 -2.61
N GLN A 282 -9.32 27.40 -2.47
CA GLN A 282 -9.20 26.10 -1.81
C GLN A 282 -8.33 25.13 -2.62
N LEU A 283 -8.43 25.15 -3.94
CA LEU A 283 -7.60 24.33 -4.82
C LEU A 283 -6.13 24.76 -4.77
N GLU A 284 -5.87 26.07 -4.75
CA GLU A 284 -4.53 26.63 -4.59
C GLU A 284 -3.90 26.26 -3.24
N GLU A 285 -4.67 26.34 -2.16
CA GLU A 285 -4.22 25.93 -0.81
C GLU A 285 -3.88 24.45 -0.77
N MET A 286 -4.77 23.58 -1.27
CA MET A 286 -4.50 22.14 -1.35
C MET A 286 -3.30 21.82 -2.24
N GLN A 287 -3.13 22.54 -3.36
CA GLN A 287 -1.96 22.36 -4.23
C GLN A 287 -0.66 22.74 -3.51
N SER A 288 -0.67 23.86 -2.78
CA SER A 288 0.47 24.30 -1.97
C SER A 288 0.83 23.28 -0.89
N GLU A 289 -0.17 22.72 -0.19
CA GLU A 289 0.04 21.68 0.82
C GLU A 289 0.64 20.40 0.22
N ILE A 290 0.15 19.96 -0.94
CA ILE A 290 0.69 18.79 -1.65
C ILE A 290 2.16 19.02 -2.01
N LEU A 291 2.51 20.19 -2.53
CA LEU A 291 3.89 20.53 -2.88
C LEU A 291 4.79 20.56 -1.64
N ALA A 292 4.31 21.12 -0.53
CA ALA A 292 5.05 21.13 0.73
C ALA A 292 5.31 19.71 1.26
N LEU A 293 4.30 18.83 1.20
CA LEU A 293 4.43 17.42 1.60
C LEU A 293 5.37 16.64 0.68
N GLU A 294 5.36 16.93 -0.63
CA GLU A 294 6.27 16.31 -1.58
C GLU A 294 7.73 16.68 -1.29
N ILE A 295 8.00 17.94 -0.96
CA ILE A 295 9.31 18.42 -0.53
C ILE A 295 9.75 17.73 0.78
N ASP A 296 8.85 17.59 1.76
CA ASP A 296 9.17 16.91 3.02
C ASP A 296 9.49 15.41 2.81
N ILE A 297 8.67 14.70 2.04
CA ILE A 297 8.90 13.27 1.75
C ILE A 297 10.21 13.04 1.02
N THR A 298 10.52 13.86 0.02
CA THR A 298 11.78 13.77 -0.74
C THR A 298 12.98 14.02 0.17
N SER A 299 12.92 15.05 1.03
CA SER A 299 13.97 15.32 2.02
C SER A 299 14.16 14.17 3.02
N GLN A 300 13.08 13.61 3.55
CA GLN A 300 13.14 12.47 4.46
C GLN A 300 13.69 11.22 3.80
N LEU A 301 13.35 10.99 2.52
CA LEU A 301 13.85 9.86 1.75
C LEU A 301 15.36 9.99 1.51
N GLU A 302 15.85 11.19 1.15
CA GLU A 302 17.28 11.46 1.03
C GLU A 302 18.02 11.21 2.36
N HIS A 303 17.46 11.70 3.47
CA HIS A 303 18.03 11.46 4.80
C HIS A 303 18.06 9.97 5.16
N TYR A 304 16.98 9.24 4.90
CA TYR A 304 16.90 7.80 5.10
C TYR A 304 17.94 7.06 4.24
N ASN A 305 18.05 7.41 2.97
CA ASN A 305 19.00 6.78 2.05
C ASN A 305 20.45 6.99 2.52
N ALA A 306 20.78 8.18 3.02
CA ALA A 306 22.10 8.46 3.59
C ALA A 306 22.39 7.59 4.84
N LEU A 307 21.42 7.49 5.75
CA LEU A 307 21.53 6.61 6.94
C LEU A 307 21.62 5.13 6.55
N HIS A 308 20.84 4.71 5.56
CA HIS A 308 20.85 3.36 5.05
C HIS A 308 22.20 3.01 4.42
N ALA A 309 22.74 3.87 3.55
CA ALA A 309 24.06 3.70 2.96
C ALA A 309 25.16 3.59 4.02
N ARG A 310 25.11 4.45 5.05
CA ARG A 310 26.03 4.36 6.20
C ARG A 310 25.90 3.04 6.95
N ARG A 311 24.66 2.59 7.21
CA ARG A 311 24.41 1.30 7.88
C ARG A 311 24.95 0.15 7.06
N VAL A 312 24.66 0.11 5.75
CA VAL A 312 25.18 -0.92 4.84
C VAL A 312 26.70 -0.94 4.91
N SER A 313 27.37 0.19 4.74
CA SER A 313 28.85 0.27 4.84
C SER A 313 29.41 -0.23 6.17
N MET A 314 28.70 -0.03 7.30
CA MET A 314 29.15 -0.48 8.62
C MET A 314 28.82 -1.96 8.92
N THR A 315 27.81 -2.52 8.26
CA THR A 315 27.27 -3.85 8.58
C THR A 315 27.51 -4.86 7.47
N GLU A 316 28.02 -4.42 6.33
CA GLU A 316 28.35 -5.28 5.21
C GLU A 316 29.45 -6.26 5.63
N PRO A 317 29.15 -7.57 5.62
CA PRO A 317 30.17 -8.57 5.92
C PRO A 317 31.26 -8.52 4.84
N PRO A 318 32.52 -8.76 5.19
CA PRO A 318 33.60 -8.82 4.21
C PRO A 318 33.27 -9.79 3.07
N SER A 319 33.50 -9.33 1.85
CA SER A 319 33.27 -10.13 0.64
C SER A 319 34.07 -11.44 0.71
N VAL A 320 33.40 -12.58 0.53
CA VAL A 320 34.00 -13.91 0.64
C VAL A 320 35.24 -14.07 -0.27
N PRO A 321 35.24 -13.61 -1.54
CA PRO A 321 36.44 -13.54 -2.37
C PRO A 321 37.61 -12.78 -1.73
N THR A 322 37.36 -11.62 -1.11
CA THR A 322 38.38 -10.83 -0.42
C THR A 322 38.97 -11.60 0.76
N VAL A 323 38.10 -12.23 1.57
CA VAL A 323 38.52 -13.07 2.70
C VAL A 323 39.35 -14.27 2.23
N ILE A 324 38.97 -14.93 1.14
CA ILE A 324 39.73 -16.04 0.55
C ILE A 324 41.11 -15.57 0.07
N SER A 325 41.19 -14.41 -0.56
CA SER A 325 42.46 -13.82 -1.01
C SER A 325 43.40 -13.53 0.17
N GLU A 326 42.91 -12.83 1.19
CA GLU A 326 43.68 -12.53 2.41
C GLU A 326 44.12 -13.81 3.14
N LEU A 327 43.23 -14.80 3.23
CA LEU A 327 43.52 -16.08 3.87
C LEU A 327 44.56 -16.89 3.07
N ASN A 328 44.58 -16.78 1.74
CA ASN A 328 45.62 -17.37 0.89
C ASN A 328 46.99 -16.74 1.13
N VAL A 329 47.06 -15.41 1.30
CA VAL A 329 48.30 -14.71 1.67
C VAL A 329 48.77 -15.18 3.04
N ALA A 330 47.89 -15.19 4.05
CA ALA A 330 48.22 -15.65 5.40
C ALA A 330 48.61 -17.13 5.45
N LYS A 331 48.02 -17.98 4.60
CA LYS A 331 48.43 -19.38 4.42
C LYS A 331 49.86 -19.46 3.88
N LYS A 332 50.17 -18.76 2.78
CA LYS A 332 51.52 -18.74 2.19
C LYS A 332 52.56 -18.21 3.19
N GLU A 333 52.22 -17.21 3.99
CA GLU A 333 53.14 -16.68 5.00
C GLU A 333 53.42 -17.68 6.13
N ALA A 334 52.41 -18.41 6.62
CA ALA A 334 52.64 -19.48 7.61
C ALA A 334 53.55 -20.59 7.06
N TYR A 335 53.40 -20.93 5.77
CA TYR A 335 54.29 -21.87 5.10
C TYR A 335 55.73 -21.32 5.09
N ARG A 336 55.92 -20.09 4.61
CA ARG A 336 57.23 -19.44 4.54
C ARG A 336 57.91 -19.36 5.90
N LEU A 337 57.16 -19.00 6.95
CA LEU A 337 57.68 -18.97 8.32
C LEU A 337 58.10 -20.36 8.81
N SER A 338 57.33 -21.40 8.51
CA SER A 338 57.71 -22.78 8.85
C SER A 338 58.98 -23.25 8.13
N GLU A 339 59.17 -22.87 6.87
CA GLU A 339 60.41 -23.15 6.13
C GLU A 339 61.59 -22.37 6.72
N SER A 340 61.42 -21.07 6.97
CA SER A 340 62.48 -20.25 7.58
C SER A 340 62.89 -20.75 8.98
N LEU A 341 61.95 -21.32 9.73
CA LEU A 341 62.22 -21.95 11.02
C LEU A 341 63.04 -23.23 10.85
N ALA A 342 62.71 -24.05 9.84
CA ALA A 342 63.46 -25.26 9.51
C ALA A 342 64.87 -24.93 8.99
N GLU A 343 65.00 -23.94 8.11
CA GLU A 343 66.29 -23.46 7.60
C GLU A 343 67.17 -22.93 8.74
N ARG A 344 66.63 -22.06 9.60
CA ARG A 344 67.35 -21.54 10.76
C ARG A 344 67.78 -22.64 11.72
N TRP A 345 66.95 -23.66 11.91
CA TRP A 345 67.30 -24.83 12.72
C TRP A 345 68.48 -25.60 12.11
N ILE A 346 68.47 -25.83 10.80
CA ILE A 346 69.56 -26.49 10.07
C ILE A 346 70.86 -25.66 10.13
N GLU A 347 70.77 -24.34 9.92
CA GLU A 347 71.91 -23.41 9.99
C GLU A 347 72.51 -23.30 11.40
N SER A 348 71.69 -23.42 12.44
CA SER A 348 72.15 -23.46 13.84
C SER A 348 72.87 -24.76 14.22
N GLY A 349 72.98 -25.71 13.29
CA GLY A 349 73.67 -26.98 13.48
C GLY A 349 72.77 -28.13 13.93
N GLY A 350 71.44 -27.97 13.88
CA GLY A 350 70.46 -29.06 14.04
C GLY A 350 70.72 -29.99 15.23
N GLY A 351 70.98 -29.44 16.42
CA GLY A 351 71.29 -30.20 17.64
C GLY A 351 72.69 -30.83 17.71
N SER A 352 73.55 -30.58 16.73
CA SER A 352 74.93 -31.09 16.69
C SER A 352 75.91 -29.98 16.27
N SER A 353 76.36 -29.17 17.23
CA SER A 353 77.58 -28.41 17.04
C SER A 353 78.77 -29.37 16.94
N SER A 354 79.32 -29.51 15.74
CA SER A 354 80.60 -30.17 15.48
C SER A 354 81.81 -29.30 15.87
N THR A 355 81.59 -28.22 16.60
CA THR A 355 82.64 -27.42 17.25
C THR A 355 82.46 -27.51 18.75
N GLY A 356 83.35 -28.28 19.38
CA GLY A 356 83.25 -28.70 20.76
C GLY A 356 83.08 -27.55 21.75
N SER A 357 81.86 -27.43 22.28
CA SER A 357 81.61 -27.15 23.70
C SER A 357 80.10 -27.30 23.96
N GLY A 358 79.74 -28.38 24.65
CA GLY A 358 78.53 -28.57 25.46
C GLY A 358 77.16 -28.03 24.97
N GLY A 359 76.29 -28.96 24.57
CA GLY A 359 74.88 -28.91 24.98
C GLY A 359 73.87 -28.40 23.97
N GLY A 360 73.57 -29.19 22.92
CA GLY A 360 72.23 -29.16 22.33
C GLY A 360 71.25 -29.73 23.36
N SER A 361 70.54 -28.87 24.09
CA SER A 361 69.57 -29.30 25.11
C SER A 361 68.41 -30.02 24.44
N ALA A 362 67.88 -31.09 25.05
CA ALA A 362 66.63 -31.72 24.61
C ALA A 362 65.45 -30.73 24.54
N ASP A 363 65.53 -29.65 25.35
CA ASP A 363 64.58 -28.55 25.35
C ASP A 363 64.60 -27.74 24.03
N ASP A 364 65.75 -27.64 23.35
CA ASP A 364 65.91 -26.90 22.09
C ASP A 364 65.24 -27.64 20.91
N VAL A 365 65.41 -28.97 20.87
CA VAL A 365 64.71 -29.84 19.91
C VAL A 365 63.20 -29.82 20.16
N GLY A 366 62.80 -29.90 21.43
CA GLY A 366 61.39 -29.83 21.83
C GLY A 366 60.74 -28.50 21.44
N GLU A 367 61.47 -27.38 21.63
CA GLU A 367 61.00 -26.05 21.27
C GLU A 367 60.87 -25.88 19.75
N PHE A 368 61.85 -26.35 18.97
CA PHE A 368 61.78 -26.36 17.51
C PHE A 368 60.57 -27.15 17.00
N VAL A 369 60.42 -28.41 17.44
CA VAL A 369 59.32 -29.28 17.01
C VAL A 369 57.98 -28.64 17.35
N LYS A 370 57.86 -28.04 18.54
CA LYS A 370 56.65 -27.32 18.95
C LYS A 370 56.33 -26.15 18.01
N GLN A 371 57.28 -25.25 17.77
CA GLN A 371 57.07 -24.07 16.92
C GLN A 371 56.80 -24.45 15.46
N PHE A 372 57.50 -25.47 14.94
CA PHE A 372 57.32 -25.95 13.56
C PHE A 372 55.95 -26.61 13.37
N MET A 373 55.54 -27.46 14.32
CA MET A 373 54.22 -28.09 14.31
C MET A 373 53.09 -27.07 14.47
N GLU A 374 53.29 -26.03 15.29
CA GLU A 374 52.32 -24.93 15.41
C GLU A 374 52.13 -24.20 14.07
N MET A 375 53.22 -23.84 13.37
CA MET A 375 53.14 -23.16 12.08
C MET A 375 52.55 -24.04 10.97
N ARG A 376 52.90 -25.33 10.92
CA ARG A 376 52.31 -26.29 9.97
C ARG A 376 50.84 -26.54 10.23
N THR A 377 50.45 -26.68 11.49
CA THR A 377 49.04 -26.80 11.90
C THR A 377 48.26 -25.57 11.48
N LEU A 378 48.83 -24.37 11.67
CA LEU A 378 48.22 -23.11 11.25
C LEU A 378 48.06 -23.01 9.73
N TYR A 379 49.05 -23.44 8.95
CA TYR A 379 48.96 -23.55 7.49
C TYR A 379 47.80 -24.45 7.04
N HIS A 380 47.72 -25.68 7.55
CA HIS A 380 46.68 -26.62 7.16
C HIS A 380 45.29 -26.18 7.63
N CYS A 381 45.17 -25.61 8.83
CA CYS A 381 43.93 -24.99 9.31
C CYS A 381 43.45 -23.88 8.38
N ARG A 382 44.35 -23.02 7.89
CA ARG A 382 44.02 -21.97 6.92
C ARG A 382 43.64 -22.56 5.55
N ALA A 383 44.34 -23.58 5.07
CA ALA A 383 44.01 -24.29 3.83
C ALA A 383 42.61 -24.92 3.88
N ALA A 384 42.28 -25.63 4.96
CA ALA A 384 40.96 -26.24 5.15
C ALA A 384 39.84 -25.18 5.27
N LYS A 385 40.13 -24.03 5.89
CA LYS A 385 39.16 -22.91 5.97
C LYS A 385 38.90 -22.28 4.59
N ILE A 386 39.92 -22.16 3.73
CA ILE A 386 39.76 -21.68 2.34
C ILE A 386 38.84 -22.63 1.57
N GLU A 387 39.12 -23.92 1.59
CA GLU A 387 38.32 -24.95 0.90
C GLU A 387 36.86 -24.92 1.35
N ARG A 388 36.61 -24.75 2.66
CA ARG A 388 35.24 -24.61 3.19
C ARG A 388 34.52 -23.36 2.67
N LEU A 389 35.23 -22.24 2.54
CA LEU A 389 34.66 -21.00 2.01
C LEU A 389 34.37 -21.12 0.51
N GLU A 390 35.28 -21.71 -0.26
CA GLU A 390 35.12 -21.97 -1.69
C GLU A 390 33.93 -22.90 -1.96
N ASN A 391 33.83 -24.01 -1.22
CA ASN A 391 32.71 -24.95 -1.33
C ASN A 391 31.37 -24.31 -0.94
N SER A 392 31.38 -23.40 0.05
CA SER A 392 30.17 -22.66 0.45
C SER A 392 29.71 -21.71 -0.66
N THR A 393 30.64 -21.06 -1.37
CA THR A 393 30.30 -20.21 -2.53
C THR A 393 29.80 -21.01 -3.73
N ALA A 394 30.43 -22.14 -4.04
CA ALA A 394 30.03 -23.02 -5.14
C ALA A 394 28.63 -23.61 -4.92
N THR A 395 28.29 -24.00 -3.68
CA THR A 395 26.97 -24.56 -3.34
C THR A 395 25.86 -23.50 -3.43
N SER A 396 26.14 -22.24 -3.10
CA SER A 396 25.17 -21.14 -3.26
C SER A 396 24.90 -20.83 -4.74
N GLN A 397 25.92 -20.78 -5.59
CA GLN A 397 25.74 -20.56 -7.05
C GLN A 397 24.96 -21.70 -7.73
N GLN A 398 25.10 -22.94 -7.25
CA GLN A 398 24.34 -24.07 -7.77
C GLN A 398 22.86 -24.03 -7.37
N LYS A 399 22.51 -23.47 -6.21
CA LYS A 399 21.10 -23.27 -5.80
C LYS A 399 20.42 -22.16 -6.58
N ASP A 400 21.12 -21.09 -6.90
CA ASP A 400 20.60 -19.98 -7.72
C ASP A 400 20.39 -20.39 -9.19
N SER A 401 21.04 -21.47 -9.64
CA SER A 401 20.85 -22.05 -10.98
C SER A 401 19.69 -23.07 -11.08
N ILE A 402 19.12 -23.53 -9.95
CA ILE A 402 18.08 -24.58 -9.90
C ILE A 402 16.66 -23.98 -9.79
N PHE A 403 16.53 -22.68 -9.48
CA PHE A 403 15.26 -21.98 -9.61
C PHE A 403 15.20 -21.26 -10.96
N PRO A 404 14.52 -21.81 -11.99
CA PRO A 404 14.17 -20.99 -13.13
C PRO A 404 13.27 -19.87 -12.61
N THR A 405 13.69 -18.63 -12.84
CA THR A 405 12.83 -17.46 -12.77
C THR A 405 11.59 -17.76 -13.61
N LEU A 406 10.48 -18.06 -12.94
CA LEU A 406 9.16 -18.11 -13.55
C LEU A 406 8.83 -16.67 -13.97
N LEU A 407 9.21 -16.35 -15.20
CA LEU A 407 8.62 -15.30 -16.02
C LEU A 407 7.60 -15.95 -16.94
#